data_AF-A0A7C2TMF2-F1
#
_entry.id   AF-A0A7C2TMF2-F1
#
_cell.length_a   1.000
_cell.length_b   1.000
_cell.length_c   1.000
_cell.angle_alpha   90.00
_cell.angle_beta   90.00
_cell.angle_gamma   90.00
#
_symmetry.space_group_name_H-M   'P 1'
#
loop_
_entity.id
_entity.type
_entity.pdbx_description
1 polymer ?
#
loop_
_entity_poly.entity_id
_entity_poly.type
_entity_poly.pdbx_seq_one_letter_code
_entity_poly.pdbx_strand_id
1 'polypeptide(L)'
;LSMPKKKPDSAMRLEIWIIGVMIFLTVGIFGLIAASPDDVSVPKSTRTVEISETISVTEPTSSAVPAPGFEDVPEMIVREKPVAEEFSVEGFEAEPIPSEVSEEQPMLPATVEINVAEGSGVPGCDETNECFIPYEVSIAVGGEVIWSNVDSAAHTVTSGNPSDEPGGVFDSSLFMAGTTFSHTFDEAGTYEYFCMVHPWMRGIIQVS
;
A
#
# COMPACT_ATOMS: atom_id res chain seq x y z
N LEU A 1 -10.08 -11.62 47.35
CA LEU A 1 -10.62 -10.24 47.32
C LEU A 1 -10.92 -9.90 45.87
N SER A 2 -12.19 -9.96 45.47
CA SER A 2 -12.65 -9.62 44.11
C SER A 2 -13.22 -8.20 44.14
N MET A 3 -12.64 -7.29 43.36
CA MET A 3 -13.19 -5.94 43.18
C MET A 3 -14.19 -5.95 42.01
N PRO A 4 -15.38 -5.37 42.14
CA PRO A 4 -16.30 -5.23 41.02
C PRO A 4 -15.83 -4.11 40.07
N LYS A 5 -15.71 -4.44 38.77
CA LYS A 5 -15.47 -3.46 37.71
C LYS A 5 -16.72 -2.59 37.54
N LYS A 6 -16.59 -1.28 37.81
CA LYS A 6 -17.64 -0.28 37.62
C LYS A 6 -17.86 -0.04 36.12
N LYS A 7 -19.10 -0.21 35.64
CA LYS A 7 -19.50 0.11 34.26
C LYS A 7 -19.40 1.63 34.03
N PRO A 8 -18.91 2.11 32.88
CA PRO A 8 -18.83 3.54 32.60
C PRO A 8 -20.25 4.13 32.42
N ASP A 9 -20.51 5.22 33.15
CA ASP A 9 -21.81 5.90 33.20
C ASP A 9 -22.16 6.52 31.83
N SER A 10 -23.33 6.15 31.31
CA SER A 10 -23.89 6.60 30.02
C SER A 10 -24.14 8.12 29.93
N ALA A 11 -24.05 8.84 31.06
CA ALA A 11 -24.19 10.29 31.12
C ALA A 11 -23.02 11.05 30.47
N MET A 12 -21.79 10.50 30.47
CA MET A 12 -20.62 11.17 29.87
C MET A 12 -20.64 11.21 28.33
N ARG A 13 -21.44 10.35 27.68
CA ARG A 13 -21.53 10.30 26.21
C ARG A 13 -22.47 11.35 25.61
N LEU A 14 -23.31 11.99 26.43
CA LEU A 14 -24.27 12.99 25.97
C LEU A 14 -23.69 14.42 26.03
N GLU A 15 -22.78 14.70 26.95
CA GLU A 15 -22.20 16.05 27.11
C GLU A 15 -21.15 16.39 26.04
N ILE A 16 -20.42 15.41 25.51
CA ILE A 16 -19.44 15.61 24.43
C ILE A 16 -20.13 15.97 23.10
N TRP A 17 -21.35 15.49 22.87
CA TRP A 17 -22.12 15.80 21.67
C TRP A 17 -22.72 17.22 21.70
N ILE A 18 -23.12 17.71 22.88
CA ILE A 18 -23.69 19.05 23.05
C ILE A 18 -22.63 20.15 22.88
N ILE A 19 -21.38 19.90 23.31
CA ILE A 19 -20.27 20.86 23.14
C ILE A 19 -19.84 20.96 21.66
N GLY A 20 -19.90 19.87 20.89
CA GLY A 20 -19.57 19.87 19.45
C GLY A 20 -20.56 20.64 18.57
N VAL A 21 -21.85 20.66 18.93
CA VAL A 21 -22.89 21.36 18.16
C VAL A 21 -22.91 22.87 18.44
N MET A 22 -22.52 23.31 19.64
CA MET A 22 -22.49 24.74 20.00
C MET A 22 -21.30 25.52 19.39
N ILE A 23 -20.21 24.86 19.02
CA ILE A 23 -19.05 25.51 18.36
C ILE A 23 -19.34 25.78 16.87
N PHE A 24 -20.29 25.07 16.25
CA PHE A 24 -20.68 25.26 14.86
C PHE A 24 -21.68 26.41 14.61
N LEU A 25 -22.23 27.05 15.64
CA LEU A 25 -23.25 28.10 15.51
C LEU A 25 -22.77 29.54 15.76
N THR A 26 -21.48 29.79 16.05
CA THR A 26 -20.96 31.14 16.32
C THR A 26 -19.94 31.69 15.31
N VAL A 27 -19.70 31.01 14.17
CA VAL A 27 -18.81 31.52 13.10
C VAL A 27 -19.58 32.09 11.89
N GLY A 28 -20.92 31.99 11.88
CA GLY A 28 -21.74 32.64 10.88
C GLY A 28 -22.21 34.01 11.37
N ILE A 29 -21.85 35.07 10.64
CA ILE A 29 -22.30 36.49 10.71
C ILE A 29 -21.14 37.43 11.10
N PHE A 30 -20.36 37.86 10.11
CA PHE A 30 -20.12 39.28 9.77
C PHE A 30 -19.14 39.37 8.58
N GLY A 31 -19.59 39.88 7.44
CA GLY A 31 -18.72 40.08 6.28
C GLY A 31 -19.47 40.38 4.97
N LEU A 32 -20.47 41.26 5.02
CA LEU A 32 -21.16 41.78 3.84
C LEU A 32 -20.67 43.21 3.57
N ILE A 33 -20.46 43.50 2.27
CA ILE A 33 -20.40 44.79 1.55
C ILE A 33 -19.03 45.09 0.93
N ALA A 34 -18.94 44.84 -0.39
CA ALA A 34 -18.73 45.89 -1.39
C ALA A 34 -18.93 45.29 -2.80
N ALA A 35 -20.05 45.62 -3.43
CA ALA A 35 -20.27 45.40 -4.85
C ALA A 35 -19.71 46.60 -5.64
N SER A 36 -19.06 46.33 -6.76
CA SER A 36 -18.92 47.27 -7.87
C SER A 36 -19.37 46.56 -9.16
N PRO A 37 -20.18 47.20 -10.01
CA PRO A 37 -20.67 46.63 -11.27
C PRO A 37 -19.77 47.00 -12.46
N ASP A 38 -20.15 46.45 -13.62
CA ASP A 38 -19.60 46.63 -14.98
C ASP A 38 -18.47 45.62 -15.27
N ASP A 39 -18.50 44.77 -16.30
CA ASP A 39 -19.13 44.91 -17.61
C ASP A 39 -19.11 43.56 -18.38
N VAL A 40 -19.91 43.51 -19.45
CA VAL A 40 -19.86 42.63 -20.63
C VAL A 40 -20.54 41.25 -20.57
N SER A 41 -21.81 41.34 -20.96
CA SER A 41 -22.61 40.34 -21.65
C SER A 41 -21.96 39.72 -22.89
N VAL A 42 -21.98 38.38 -22.99
CA VAL A 42 -21.98 37.63 -24.26
C VAL A 42 -22.95 36.43 -24.13
N PRO A 43 -23.81 36.14 -25.14
CA PRO A 43 -24.98 35.30 -24.95
C PRO A 43 -24.75 33.78 -25.03
N LYS A 44 -25.63 33.13 -24.29
CA LYS A 44 -26.04 31.72 -24.21
C LYS A 44 -26.16 31.01 -25.56
N SER A 45 -25.44 29.88 -25.72
CA SER A 45 -25.81 28.83 -26.67
C SER A 45 -26.20 27.57 -25.90
N THR A 46 -27.50 27.34 -25.86
CA THR A 46 -28.13 26.14 -25.33
C THR A 46 -28.05 25.03 -26.35
N ARG A 47 -27.46 23.89 -25.99
CA ARG A 47 -27.75 22.62 -26.66
C ARG A 47 -28.02 21.55 -25.63
N THR A 48 -29.28 21.43 -25.28
CA THR A 48 -29.88 20.24 -24.68
C THR A 48 -29.75 19.09 -25.65
N VAL A 49 -29.10 18.01 -25.23
CA VAL A 49 -29.26 16.69 -25.82
C VAL A 49 -29.65 15.77 -24.67
N GLU A 50 -30.95 15.51 -24.56
CA GLU A 50 -31.47 14.39 -23.80
C GLU A 50 -31.10 13.11 -24.55
N ILE A 51 -30.53 12.13 -23.84
CA ILE A 51 -30.59 10.75 -24.30
C ILE A 51 -30.91 9.87 -23.08
N SER A 52 -32.10 9.32 -23.18
CA SER A 52 -32.77 8.40 -22.27
C SER A 52 -32.05 7.06 -22.12
N GLU A 53 -32.05 6.59 -20.88
CA GLU A 53 -32.01 5.22 -20.35
C GLU A 53 -31.85 4.05 -21.36
N THR A 54 -30.94 3.12 -21.03
CA THR A 54 -31.32 1.73 -20.74
C THR A 54 -30.15 0.97 -20.12
N ILE A 55 -30.30 0.64 -18.84
CA ILE A 55 -29.45 -0.26 -18.08
C ILE A 55 -29.84 -1.69 -18.44
N SER A 56 -28.91 -2.46 -19.01
CA SER A 56 -29.02 -3.92 -19.11
C SER A 56 -28.06 -4.55 -18.10
N VAL A 57 -28.57 -4.84 -16.90
CA VAL A 57 -27.92 -5.76 -15.96
C VAL A 57 -28.10 -7.17 -16.52
N THR A 58 -27.01 -7.84 -16.87
CA THR A 58 -27.00 -9.30 -17.07
C THR A 58 -26.26 -9.93 -15.90
N GLU A 59 -27.00 -10.71 -15.12
CA GLU A 59 -26.52 -11.53 -14.00
C GLU A 59 -25.43 -12.52 -14.48
N PRO A 60 -24.34 -12.75 -13.71
CA PRO A 60 -23.58 -13.99 -13.86
C PRO A 60 -24.34 -15.11 -13.15
N THR A 61 -24.81 -16.06 -13.96
CA THR A 61 -25.43 -17.29 -13.46
C THR A 61 -24.40 -18.08 -12.64
N SER A 62 -24.78 -18.38 -11.41
CA SER A 62 -24.14 -19.33 -10.52
C SER A 62 -24.33 -20.74 -11.10
N SER A 63 -23.24 -21.40 -11.48
CA SER A 63 -23.27 -22.84 -11.78
C SER A 63 -22.22 -23.57 -10.95
N ALA A 64 -22.72 -24.30 -9.96
CA ALA A 64 -21.96 -25.20 -9.11
C ALA A 64 -21.48 -26.41 -9.93
N VAL A 65 -20.19 -26.74 -9.81
CA VAL A 65 -19.63 -27.99 -10.29
C VAL A 65 -19.65 -29.01 -9.15
N PRO A 66 -20.26 -30.20 -9.30
CA PRO A 66 -20.18 -31.25 -8.31
C PRO A 66 -18.88 -32.05 -8.45
N ALA A 67 -18.29 -32.41 -7.31
CA ALA A 67 -17.19 -33.36 -7.21
C ALA A 67 -17.66 -34.81 -7.44
N PRO A 68 -16.89 -35.62 -8.17
CA PRO A 68 -16.77 -37.06 -7.92
C PRO A 68 -15.44 -37.31 -7.19
N GLY A 69 -15.36 -38.04 -6.09
CA GLY A 69 -15.82 -39.41 -5.92
C GLY A 69 -14.57 -40.26 -5.67
N PHE A 70 -14.33 -40.60 -4.41
CA PHE A 70 -13.27 -41.50 -3.96
C PHE A 70 -13.49 -42.90 -4.54
N GLU A 71 -12.43 -43.52 -5.09
CA GLU A 71 -12.36 -44.97 -5.26
C GLU A 71 -11.00 -45.50 -4.81
N ASP A 72 -11.08 -46.66 -4.17
CA ASP A 72 -10.10 -47.28 -3.29
C ASP A 72 -8.88 -47.92 -3.99
N VAL A 73 -7.87 -48.08 -3.15
CA VAL A 73 -6.51 -48.64 -3.29
C VAL A 73 -6.50 -50.09 -3.85
N PRO A 74 -5.36 -50.55 -4.43
CA PRO A 74 -4.71 -51.68 -3.76
C PRO A 74 -3.18 -51.55 -3.61
N GLU A 75 -2.70 -51.95 -2.42
CA GLU A 75 -1.32 -52.28 -2.11
C GLU A 75 -0.79 -53.36 -3.05
N MET A 76 0.42 -53.19 -3.60
CA MET A 76 1.26 -54.34 -3.96
C MET A 76 2.77 -54.01 -3.91
N ILE A 77 3.41 -54.71 -2.97
CA ILE A 77 4.59 -55.58 -3.17
C ILE A 77 5.99 -54.94 -3.22
N VAL A 78 6.72 -55.28 -2.16
CA VAL A 78 8.18 -55.28 -1.94
C VAL A 78 8.92 -56.18 -2.93
N ARG A 79 10.15 -55.77 -3.29
CA ARG A 79 11.39 -56.55 -3.63
C ARG A 79 12.08 -55.86 -4.82
N GLU A 80 13.40 -55.73 -4.95
CA GLU A 80 14.60 -56.12 -4.21
C GLU A 80 15.77 -55.26 -4.74
N LYS A 81 16.88 -55.28 -4.01
CA LYS A 81 18.13 -54.50 -4.16
C LYS A 81 19.02 -55.05 -5.31
N PRO A 82 20.26 -54.57 -5.46
CA PRO A 82 20.76 -53.55 -6.39
C PRO A 82 21.43 -54.14 -7.65
N VAL A 83 21.67 -53.34 -8.68
CA VAL A 83 22.75 -53.60 -9.64
C VAL A 83 23.67 -52.39 -9.60
N ALA A 84 24.81 -52.59 -8.94
CA ALA A 84 25.97 -51.75 -9.13
C ALA A 84 26.59 -52.15 -10.46
N GLU A 85 26.48 -51.28 -11.47
CA GLU A 85 27.39 -51.34 -12.61
C GLU A 85 28.62 -50.48 -12.27
N GLU A 86 29.75 -51.16 -12.13
CA GLU A 86 31.07 -50.58 -11.97
C GLU A 86 31.48 -49.92 -13.29
N PHE A 87 31.15 -48.64 -13.47
CA PHE A 87 31.71 -47.84 -14.55
C PHE A 87 33.10 -47.34 -14.14
N SER A 88 34.12 -48.09 -14.55
CA SER A 88 35.52 -47.69 -14.43
C SER A 88 35.81 -46.53 -15.38
N VAL A 89 35.85 -45.32 -14.85
CA VAL A 89 36.41 -44.15 -15.54
C VAL A 89 37.91 -44.14 -15.33
N GLU A 90 38.64 -44.49 -16.38
CA GLU A 90 40.08 -44.22 -16.49
C GLU A 90 40.32 -42.70 -16.39
N GLY A 91 41.43 -42.37 -15.72
CA GLY A 91 41.75 -41.04 -15.21
C GLY A 91 41.62 -39.92 -16.23
N PHE A 92 40.72 -38.99 -15.95
CA PHE A 92 40.88 -37.62 -16.38
C PHE A 92 41.79 -36.92 -15.37
N GLU A 93 42.99 -36.57 -15.82
CA GLU A 93 43.87 -35.66 -15.11
C GLU A 93 43.09 -34.39 -14.76
N ALA A 94 42.99 -34.13 -13.46
CA ALA A 94 42.39 -32.92 -12.93
C ALA A 94 43.25 -31.73 -13.37
N GLU A 95 42.82 -31.04 -14.43
CA GLU A 95 43.29 -29.68 -14.64
C GLU A 95 42.95 -28.84 -13.40
N PRO A 96 43.85 -27.95 -12.95
CA PRO A 96 43.59 -27.14 -11.78
C PRO A 96 42.37 -26.26 -12.07
N ILE A 97 41.27 -26.57 -11.41
CA ILE A 97 40.07 -25.74 -11.40
C ILE A 97 40.53 -24.37 -10.89
N PRO A 98 40.43 -23.29 -11.70
CA PRO A 98 40.80 -21.97 -11.24
C PRO A 98 39.94 -21.65 -10.02
N SER A 99 40.62 -21.38 -8.91
CA SER A 99 40.02 -20.98 -7.64
C SER A 99 39.12 -19.75 -7.85
N GLU A 100 37.82 -19.96 -7.65
CA GLU A 100 36.88 -19.02 -7.06
C GLU A 100 37.05 -17.57 -7.50
N VAL A 101 36.52 -17.26 -8.68
CA VAL A 101 35.96 -15.93 -8.92
C VAL A 101 34.71 -15.87 -8.04
N SER A 102 34.85 -15.26 -6.86
CA SER A 102 33.72 -14.79 -6.07
C SER A 102 32.94 -13.82 -6.94
N GLU A 103 31.85 -14.33 -7.52
CA GLU A 103 30.82 -13.50 -8.11
C GLU A 103 30.22 -12.69 -6.96
N GLU A 104 30.61 -11.42 -6.87
CA GLU A 104 30.07 -10.45 -5.93
C GLU A 104 28.60 -10.23 -6.31
N GLN A 105 27.73 -11.11 -5.83
CA GLN A 105 26.28 -10.96 -5.99
C GLN A 105 25.90 -9.62 -5.33
N PRO A 106 25.14 -8.75 -6.00
CA PRO A 106 24.76 -7.47 -5.44
C PRO A 106 23.90 -7.74 -4.20
N MET A 107 24.48 -7.52 -3.01
CA MET A 107 23.75 -7.57 -1.75
C MET A 107 22.80 -6.37 -1.72
N LEU A 108 21.51 -6.63 -1.50
CA LEU A 108 20.51 -5.56 -1.35
C LEU A 108 20.89 -4.63 -0.17
N PRO A 109 20.57 -3.34 -0.27
CA PRO A 109 20.91 -2.39 0.78
C PRO A 109 20.18 -2.71 2.10
N ALA A 110 20.90 -2.53 3.21
CA ALA A 110 20.32 -2.63 4.56
C ALA A 110 19.55 -1.35 4.95
N THR A 111 19.82 -0.21 4.31
CA THR A 111 19.09 1.04 4.56
C THR A 111 18.86 1.78 3.24
N VAL A 112 17.64 2.27 3.03
CA VAL A 112 17.28 3.09 1.87
C VAL A 112 16.49 4.32 2.30
N GLU A 113 16.77 5.46 1.68
CA GLU A 113 16.02 6.70 1.88
C GLU A 113 15.07 6.94 0.69
N ILE A 114 13.84 7.36 0.99
CA ILE A 114 12.81 7.74 0.04
C ILE A 114 12.38 9.17 0.36
N ASN A 115 12.44 10.06 -0.63
CA ASN A 115 11.98 11.43 -0.48
C ASN A 115 10.49 11.54 -0.85
N VAL A 116 9.70 12.21 -0.03
CA VAL A 116 8.36 12.67 -0.41
C VAL A 116 8.53 13.96 -1.20
N ALA A 117 8.28 13.91 -2.50
CA ALA A 117 8.72 14.94 -3.43
C ALA A 117 8.02 16.29 -3.22
N GLU A 118 8.73 17.37 -3.52
CA GLU A 118 8.16 18.72 -3.49
C GLU A 118 6.98 18.84 -4.46
N GLY A 119 5.86 19.40 -3.97
CA GLY A 119 4.64 19.54 -4.75
C GLY A 119 3.80 18.26 -4.86
N SER A 120 4.19 17.16 -4.21
CA SER A 120 3.41 15.91 -4.24
C SER A 120 2.05 16.01 -3.53
N GLY A 121 1.83 17.05 -2.73
CA GLY A 121 0.52 17.41 -2.16
C GLY A 121 -0.54 17.87 -3.18
N VAL A 122 -0.21 17.99 -4.47
CA VAL A 122 -1.20 18.15 -5.56
C VAL A 122 -1.08 17.00 -6.59
N PRO A 123 -2.17 16.62 -7.27
CA PRO A 123 -2.12 15.57 -8.30
C PRO A 123 -1.17 15.91 -9.46
N GLY A 124 -0.58 14.89 -10.08
CA GLY A 124 0.29 15.00 -11.25
C GLY A 124 1.60 14.22 -11.12
N CYS A 125 2.14 14.08 -9.90
CA CYS A 125 3.33 13.26 -9.65
C CYS A 125 3.09 11.76 -9.84
N ASP A 126 1.82 11.33 -9.81
CA ASP A 126 1.37 9.95 -9.98
C ASP A 126 1.45 9.48 -11.44
N GLU A 127 1.43 10.41 -12.39
CA GLU A 127 1.59 10.08 -13.82
C GLU A 127 3.03 9.64 -14.17
N THR A 128 4.00 10.08 -13.38
CA THR A 128 5.44 9.83 -13.60
C THR A 128 6.09 8.97 -12.52
N ASN A 129 5.34 8.54 -11.50
CA ASN A 129 5.87 7.84 -10.32
C ASN A 129 6.92 8.66 -9.58
N GLU A 130 6.67 9.96 -9.39
CA GLU A 130 7.60 10.90 -8.76
C GLU A 130 7.07 11.46 -7.43
N CYS A 131 5.98 10.90 -6.89
CA CYS A 131 5.45 11.34 -5.59
C CYS A 131 6.35 10.90 -4.42
N PHE A 132 6.82 9.65 -4.47
CA PHE A 132 7.85 9.10 -3.60
C PHE A 132 9.07 8.81 -4.47
N ILE A 133 10.26 9.26 -4.07
CA ILE A 133 11.47 9.20 -4.87
C ILE A 133 12.57 8.43 -4.11
N PRO A 134 12.98 7.25 -4.58
CA PRO A 134 12.42 6.50 -5.70
C PRO A 134 11.02 5.92 -5.40
N TYR A 135 10.24 5.64 -6.45
CA TYR A 135 8.91 5.05 -6.34
C TYR A 135 8.94 3.62 -5.80
N GLU A 136 9.95 2.86 -6.23
CA GLU A 136 10.14 1.46 -5.90
C GLU A 136 11.57 1.25 -5.38
N VAL A 137 11.68 0.53 -4.27
CA VAL A 137 12.98 0.15 -3.68
C VAL A 137 13.01 -1.35 -3.42
N SER A 138 14.21 -1.92 -3.45
CA SER A 138 14.48 -3.28 -2.99
C SER A 138 15.48 -3.22 -1.84
N ILE A 139 15.14 -3.86 -0.72
CA ILE A 139 15.97 -3.92 0.49
C ILE A 139 16.13 -5.35 0.97
N ALA A 140 17.18 -5.62 1.73
CA ALA A 140 17.35 -6.92 2.37
C ALA A 140 16.32 -7.13 3.49
N VAL A 141 15.98 -8.38 3.81
CA VAL A 141 15.26 -8.72 5.04
C VAL A 141 16.01 -8.17 6.26
N GLY A 142 15.28 -7.50 7.16
CA GLY A 142 15.83 -6.75 8.29
C GLY A 142 16.30 -5.33 7.93
N GLY A 143 16.10 -4.89 6.68
CA GLY A 143 16.47 -3.56 6.22
C GLY A 143 15.54 -2.45 6.72
N GLU A 144 16.06 -1.23 6.80
CA GLU A 144 15.32 -0.03 7.19
C GLU A 144 15.03 0.87 5.98
N VAL A 145 13.79 1.33 5.85
CA VAL A 145 13.43 2.40 4.92
C VAL A 145 13.16 3.67 5.71
N ILE A 146 13.75 4.77 5.26
CA ILE A 146 13.60 6.10 5.84
C ILE A 146 12.90 6.99 4.82
N TRP A 147 11.73 7.52 5.18
CA TRP A 147 11.04 8.53 4.38
C TRP A 147 11.37 9.92 4.89
N SER A 148 11.76 10.81 3.98
CA SER A 148 12.05 12.21 4.27
C SER A 148 11.05 13.11 3.56
N ASN A 149 10.29 13.89 4.32
CA ASN A 149 9.32 14.82 3.73
C ASN A 149 10.02 16.10 3.29
N VAL A 150 10.44 16.15 2.03
CA VAL A 150 11.02 17.36 1.42
C VAL A 150 9.97 18.28 0.80
N ASP A 151 8.69 17.87 0.80
CA ASP A 151 7.57 18.72 0.42
C ASP A 151 7.26 19.76 1.51
N SER A 152 6.53 20.80 1.11
CA SER A 152 5.94 21.79 2.01
C SER A 152 4.63 21.31 2.66
N ALA A 153 3.95 20.32 2.07
CA ALA A 153 2.75 19.72 2.60
C ALA A 153 3.05 18.66 3.68
N ALA A 154 2.09 18.43 4.57
CA ALA A 154 2.14 17.30 5.50
C ALA A 154 1.68 16.03 4.79
N HIS A 155 2.34 14.91 5.08
CA HIS A 155 2.11 13.63 4.41
C HIS A 155 1.98 12.50 5.41
N THR A 156 1.61 11.33 4.90
CA THR A 156 1.63 10.05 5.61
C THR A 156 2.33 9.02 4.73
N VAL A 157 2.89 8.00 5.35
CA VAL A 157 3.40 6.79 4.71
C VAL A 157 2.67 5.64 5.37
N THR A 158 1.68 5.10 4.66
CA THR A 158 0.75 4.09 5.20
C THR A 158 0.76 2.87 4.30
N SER A 159 1.06 1.71 4.89
CA SER A 159 0.97 0.43 4.19
C SER A 159 -0.43 0.17 3.63
N GLY A 160 -0.50 -0.45 2.45
CA GLY A 160 -1.75 -0.79 1.76
C GLY A 160 -1.98 0.02 0.48
N ASN A 161 -3.25 0.07 0.08
CA ASN A 161 -3.69 0.71 -1.15
C ASN A 161 -4.81 1.73 -0.85
N PRO A 162 -4.90 2.85 -1.57
CA PRO A 162 -5.98 3.83 -1.37
C PRO A 162 -7.40 3.30 -1.63
N SER A 163 -7.53 2.17 -2.35
CA SER A 163 -8.83 1.55 -2.66
C SER A 163 -9.33 0.62 -1.55
N ASP A 164 -8.44 0.21 -0.64
CA ASP A 164 -8.71 -0.75 0.42
C ASP A 164 -8.53 -0.10 1.79
N GLU A 165 -8.80 -0.85 2.86
CA GLU A 165 -8.40 -0.43 4.20
C GLU A 165 -6.87 -0.42 4.32
N PRO A 166 -6.28 0.45 5.17
CA PRO A 166 -4.84 0.42 5.46
C PRO A 166 -4.37 -0.98 5.85
N GLY A 167 -3.23 -1.40 5.28
CA GLY A 167 -2.69 -2.75 5.44
C GLY A 167 -2.21 -3.08 6.86
N GLY A 168 -1.99 -2.06 7.70
CA GLY A 168 -1.68 -2.22 9.12
C GLY A 168 -0.24 -2.67 9.44
N VAL A 169 0.64 -2.74 8.45
CA VAL A 169 2.07 -3.10 8.64
C VAL A 169 2.85 -1.92 9.20
N PHE A 170 2.67 -0.74 8.60
CA PHE A 170 3.23 0.52 9.07
C PHE A 170 2.31 1.70 8.73
N ASP A 171 2.37 2.72 9.59
CA ASP A 171 1.68 4.00 9.45
C ASP A 171 2.52 5.07 10.17
N SER A 172 3.03 6.04 9.42
CA SER A 172 3.80 7.16 9.99
C SER A 172 2.97 8.11 10.85
N SER A 173 1.65 7.99 10.82
CA SER A 173 0.73 9.10 11.07
C SER A 173 1.06 10.30 10.19
N LEU A 174 0.43 11.44 10.44
CA LEU A 174 0.78 12.68 9.76
C LEU A 174 2.16 13.16 10.20
N PHE A 175 3.09 13.32 9.26
CA PHE A 175 4.43 13.87 9.52
C PHE A 175 4.68 15.11 8.64
N MET A 176 5.31 16.10 9.26
CA MET A 176 5.39 17.47 8.74
C MET A 176 6.56 17.63 7.75
N ALA A 177 6.51 18.70 6.96
CA ALA A 177 7.62 19.14 6.12
C ALA A 177 8.94 19.19 6.92
N GLY A 178 10.01 18.67 6.32
CA GLY A 178 11.34 18.59 6.90
C GLY A 178 11.52 17.54 8.00
N THR A 179 10.52 16.67 8.23
CA THR A 179 10.63 15.57 9.19
C THR A 179 10.75 14.22 8.49
N THR A 180 11.23 13.22 9.23
CA THR A 180 11.42 11.87 8.73
C THR A 180 10.57 10.85 9.49
N PHE A 181 10.28 9.75 8.82
CA PHE A 181 9.71 8.53 9.39
C PHE A 181 10.56 7.34 8.95
N SER A 182 10.74 6.32 9.79
CA SER A 182 11.42 5.10 9.39
C SER A 182 10.69 3.83 9.83
N HIS A 183 10.90 2.76 9.07
CA HIS A 183 10.35 1.44 9.35
C HIS A 183 11.35 0.34 8.95
N THR A 184 11.52 -0.65 9.81
CA THR A 184 12.33 -1.84 9.56
C THR A 184 11.44 -2.97 9.07
N PHE A 185 11.87 -3.64 8.00
CA PHE A 185 11.14 -4.73 7.36
C PHE A 185 11.77 -6.08 7.67
N ASP A 186 11.21 -6.80 8.64
CA ASP A 186 11.74 -8.08 9.11
C ASP A 186 11.21 -9.31 8.33
N GLU A 187 10.21 -9.11 7.45
CA GLU A 187 9.59 -10.17 6.67
C GLU A 187 9.75 -9.92 5.17
N ALA A 188 10.17 -10.94 4.42
CA ALA A 188 10.26 -10.87 2.97
C ALA A 188 8.87 -10.70 2.33
N GLY A 189 8.79 -9.90 1.28
CA GLY A 189 7.53 -9.63 0.60
C GLY A 189 7.53 -8.33 -0.18
N THR A 190 6.38 -8.05 -0.79
CA THR A 190 6.11 -6.78 -1.47
C THR A 190 5.13 -5.98 -0.64
N TYR A 191 5.50 -4.75 -0.29
CA TYR A 191 4.71 -3.83 0.50
C TYR A 191 4.33 -2.64 -0.37
N GLU A 192 3.06 -2.57 -0.76
CA GLU A 192 2.48 -1.35 -1.30
C GLU A 192 2.21 -0.37 -0.16
N TYR A 193 2.35 0.92 -0.44
CA TYR A 193 1.99 1.97 0.48
C TYR A 193 1.51 3.22 -0.25
N PHE A 194 0.82 4.08 0.48
CA PHE A 194 0.25 5.31 -0.04
C PHE A 194 0.20 6.41 1.02
N CYS A 195 -0.13 7.63 0.57
CA CYS A 195 -0.45 8.73 1.46
C CYS A 195 -1.97 8.81 1.66
N MET A 196 -2.46 8.71 2.90
CA MET A 196 -3.88 8.76 3.24
C MET A 196 -4.55 10.09 2.89
N VAL A 197 -3.83 11.21 3.00
CA VAL A 197 -4.36 12.54 2.69
C VAL A 197 -4.26 12.90 1.21
N HIS A 198 -3.37 12.21 0.47
CA HIS A 198 -3.11 12.41 -0.95
C HIS A 198 -3.11 11.05 -1.67
N PRO A 199 -4.29 10.45 -1.93
CA PRO A 199 -4.41 9.05 -2.33
C PRO A 199 -3.77 8.68 -3.68
N TRP A 200 -3.40 9.67 -4.50
CA TRP A 200 -2.65 9.45 -5.75
C TRP A 200 -1.19 9.07 -5.50
N MET A 201 -0.62 9.43 -4.34
CA MET A 201 0.76 9.11 -3.98
C MET A 201 0.86 7.65 -3.58
N ARG A 202 1.61 6.87 -4.36
CA ARG A 202 1.81 5.44 -4.16
C ARG A 202 3.29 5.09 -4.28
N GLY A 203 3.72 4.04 -3.60
CA GLY A 203 5.06 3.49 -3.71
C GLY A 203 5.10 2.00 -3.36
N ILE A 204 6.25 1.38 -3.63
CA ILE A 204 6.45 -0.06 -3.47
C ILE A 204 7.79 -0.33 -2.76
N ILE A 205 7.77 -1.16 -1.73
CA ILE A 205 8.97 -1.72 -1.10
C ILE A 205 9.02 -3.22 -1.39
N GLN A 206 10.13 -3.70 -1.94
CA GLN A 206 10.42 -5.14 -2.06
C GLN A 206 11.46 -5.54 -1.04
N VAL A 207 11.20 -6.62 -0.33
CA VAL A 207 12.06 -7.15 0.73
C VAL A 207 12.41 -8.59 0.38
N SER A 208 13.70 -8.89 0.19
CA SER A 208 14.19 -10.23 -0.21
C SER A 208 15.59 -10.56 0.29
#